data_AF-G8WPF2-F1
#
_entry.id   AF-G8WPF2-F1
#
_cell.length_a   1.000
_cell.length_b   1.000
_cell.length_c   1.000
_cell.angle_alpha   90.00
_cell.angle_beta   90.00
_cell.angle_gamma   90.00
#
_symmetry.space_group_name_H-M   'P 1'
#
loop_
_entity.id
_entity.type
_entity.pdbx_description
1 polymer ?
#
loop_
_entity_poly.entity_id
_entity_poly.type
_entity_poly.pdbx_seq_one_letter_code
_entity_poly.pdbx_strand_id
1 'polypeptide(L)'
;MYGRMVLEGAIHRSVTEHAIRLHQAARADALQGEVEGALHYADVLAGVLSELAHRWGTEPRPVAPATPPASAPIAPPQARAGRTAEDERFLLAVLAERPKAMDEVVGWLRPGDFADPAHGQLYRCLGALHHRGEPIDWVTLLWEAQRRGLLADGTVSSDQLTAICDGVGPGSAEWLGELVMRSSVTRTAATSARAIRALAENEALAPGQLINHALHALGPLDEVRTRWQAANGLPTSTPTAPAPSSNGPPPARVHAALARSAPRPVSPPSARPSSAPHPAVARPPSRGHG
;
A
#
# COMPACT_ATOMS: atom_id res chain seq x y z
N MET A 1 32.88 -21.12 16.92
CA MET A 1 32.93 -21.18 15.45
C MET A 1 31.80 -22.03 14.88
N TYR A 2 31.75 -23.34 15.15
CA TYR A 2 30.71 -24.24 14.62
C TYR A 2 29.25 -23.81 14.89
N GLY A 3 28.94 -23.25 16.06
CA GLY A 3 27.58 -22.80 16.38
C GLY A 3 27.05 -21.66 15.48
N ARG A 4 27.92 -20.79 14.97
CA ARG A 4 27.50 -19.69 14.07
C ARG A 4 27.21 -20.22 12.66
N MET A 5 28.08 -21.07 12.11
CA MET A 5 27.86 -21.70 10.80
C MET A 5 26.58 -22.54 10.77
N VAL A 6 26.28 -23.30 11.84
CA VAL A 6 25.05 -24.09 11.92
C VAL A 6 23.81 -23.19 11.97
N LEU A 7 23.89 -22.05 12.65
CA LEU A 7 22.80 -21.07 12.71
C LEU A 7 22.58 -20.38 11.36
N GLU A 8 23.65 -20.03 10.64
CA GLU A 8 23.60 -19.46 9.28
C GLU A 8 22.90 -20.43 8.31
N GLY A 9 23.35 -21.68 8.27
CA GLY A 9 22.71 -22.71 7.42
C GLY A 9 21.27 -23.05 7.85
N ALA A 10 20.91 -22.85 9.12
CA ALA A 10 19.52 -23.00 9.58
C ALA A 10 18.63 -21.86 9.06
N ILE A 11 19.14 -20.62 9.01
CA ILE A 11 18.40 -19.47 8.47
C ILE A 11 18.10 -19.66 6.99
N HIS A 12 19.12 -19.99 6.19
CA HIS A 12 18.93 -20.22 4.75
C HIS A 12 17.90 -21.32 4.46
N ARG A 13 17.99 -22.44 5.17
CA ARG A 13 17.01 -23.55 5.03
C ARG A 13 15.60 -23.15 5.46
N SER A 14 15.47 -22.45 6.60
CA SER A 14 14.17 -21.99 7.09
C SER A 14 13.50 -21.02 6.12
N VAL A 15 14.24 -20.03 5.60
CA VAL A 15 13.71 -19.07 4.61
C VAL A 15 13.35 -19.77 3.31
N THR A 16 14.18 -20.71 2.84
CA THR A 16 13.91 -21.50 1.62
C THR A 16 12.62 -22.30 1.76
N GLU A 17 12.42 -22.98 2.89
CA GLU A 17 11.22 -23.78 3.16
C GLU A 17 9.95 -22.92 3.13
N HIS A 18 9.95 -21.77 3.82
CA HIS A 18 8.79 -20.89 3.87
C HIS A 18 8.51 -20.22 2.51
N ALA A 19 9.56 -19.87 1.75
CA ALA A 19 9.42 -19.37 0.39
C ALA A 19 8.80 -20.42 -0.55
N ILE A 20 9.17 -21.70 -0.42
CA ILE A 20 8.56 -22.80 -1.19
C ILE A 20 7.07 -22.94 -0.83
N ARG A 21 6.71 -22.92 0.45
CA ARG A 21 5.31 -23.01 0.91
C ARG A 21 4.46 -21.86 0.36
N LEU A 22 4.95 -20.62 0.44
CA LEU A 22 4.27 -19.45 -0.13
C LEU A 22 4.08 -19.61 -1.65
N HIS A 23 5.10 -20.06 -2.38
CA HIS A 23 5.00 -20.28 -3.82
C HIS A 23 3.96 -21.35 -4.17
N GLN A 24 3.92 -22.46 -3.42
CA GLN A 24 2.93 -23.53 -3.63
C GLN A 24 1.51 -23.06 -3.35
N ALA A 25 1.30 -22.32 -2.24
CA ALA A 25 0.01 -21.74 -1.91
C ALA A 25 -0.46 -20.74 -2.97
N ALA A 26 0.41 -19.83 -3.40
CA ALA A 26 0.10 -18.88 -4.47
C ALA A 26 -0.30 -19.56 -5.78
N ARG A 27 0.30 -20.72 -6.10
CA ARG A 27 -0.09 -21.51 -7.26
C ARG A 27 -1.44 -22.20 -7.09
N ALA A 28 -1.73 -22.75 -5.91
CA ALA A 28 -3.03 -23.37 -5.62
C ALA A 28 -4.16 -22.34 -5.70
N ASP A 29 -3.96 -21.20 -5.05
CA ASP A 29 -4.87 -20.05 -5.06
C ASP A 29 -5.10 -19.52 -6.47
N ALA A 30 -4.04 -19.37 -7.28
CA ALA A 30 -4.17 -18.95 -8.68
C ALA A 30 -5.05 -19.91 -9.50
N LEU A 31 -5.00 -21.22 -9.22
CA LEU A 31 -5.85 -22.21 -9.91
C LEU A 31 -7.31 -22.13 -9.45
N GLN A 32 -7.55 -21.85 -8.16
CA GLN A 32 -8.88 -21.78 -7.57
C GLN A 32 -9.57 -20.41 -7.74
N GLY A 33 -8.79 -19.35 -8.03
CA GLY A 33 -9.30 -17.97 -8.03
C GLY A 33 -9.46 -17.38 -6.63
N GLU A 34 -8.73 -17.94 -5.66
CA GLU A 34 -8.69 -17.49 -4.27
C GLU A 34 -7.40 -16.72 -3.98
N VAL A 35 -7.28 -16.14 -2.78
CA VAL A 35 -6.07 -15.41 -2.34
C VAL A 35 -5.65 -15.72 -0.91
N GLU A 36 -6.47 -16.45 -0.16
CA GLU A 36 -6.36 -16.59 1.29
C GLU A 36 -5.10 -17.37 1.69
N GLY A 37 -4.76 -18.43 0.95
CA GLY A 37 -3.57 -19.23 1.20
C GLY A 37 -2.29 -18.44 0.96
N ALA A 38 -2.21 -17.72 -0.15
CA ALA A 38 -1.09 -16.87 -0.50
C ALA A 38 -0.86 -15.78 0.55
N LEU A 39 -1.93 -15.14 1.03
CA LEU A 39 -1.82 -14.13 2.08
C LEU A 39 -1.41 -14.73 3.42
N HIS A 40 -2.00 -15.87 3.81
CA HIS A 40 -1.64 -16.58 5.03
C HIS A 40 -0.16 -16.95 5.08
N TYR A 41 0.37 -17.60 4.02
CA TYR A 41 1.78 -17.99 4.00
C TYR A 41 2.74 -16.81 3.86
N ALA A 42 2.27 -15.68 3.30
CA ALA A 42 3.06 -14.45 3.28
C ALA A 42 3.20 -13.87 4.69
N ASP A 43 2.12 -13.86 5.49
CA ASP A 43 2.15 -13.41 6.88
C ASP A 43 3.05 -14.31 7.74
N VAL A 44 2.97 -15.64 7.55
CA VAL A 44 3.87 -16.60 8.22
C VAL A 44 5.33 -16.32 7.87
N LEU A 45 5.66 -16.12 6.59
CA LEU A 45 7.02 -15.82 6.15
C LEU A 45 7.53 -14.48 6.71
N ALA A 46 6.70 -13.43 6.70
CA ALA A 46 7.03 -12.13 7.28
C ALA A 46 7.29 -12.23 8.80
N GLY A 47 6.48 -13.02 9.51
CA GLY A 47 6.67 -13.31 10.93
C GLY A 47 7.98 -14.03 11.22
N VAL A 48 8.31 -15.07 10.43
CA VAL A 48 9.58 -15.80 10.55
C VAL A 48 10.78 -14.90 10.27
N LEU A 49 10.74 -14.10 9.21
CA LEU A 49 11.82 -13.14 8.89
C LEU A 49 12.02 -12.13 10.03
N SER A 50 10.93 -11.65 10.62
CA SER A 50 10.96 -10.74 11.77
C SER A 50 11.58 -11.42 12.99
N GLU A 51 11.16 -12.63 13.35
CA GLU A 51 11.76 -13.39 14.47
C GLU A 51 13.26 -13.62 14.26
N LEU A 52 13.65 -14.01 13.04
CA LEU A 52 15.06 -14.21 12.68
C LEU A 52 15.86 -12.91 12.78
N ALA A 53 15.29 -11.76 12.37
CA ALA A 53 15.94 -10.46 12.51
C ALA A 53 16.24 -10.13 13.99
N HIS A 54 15.24 -10.30 14.86
CA HIS A 54 15.38 -10.07 16.30
C HIS A 54 16.42 -10.99 16.93
N ARG A 55 16.41 -12.28 16.56
CA ARG A 55 17.38 -13.27 17.05
C ARG A 55 18.81 -13.03 16.55
N TRP A 56 18.95 -12.49 15.34
CA TRP A 56 20.26 -12.16 14.76
C TRP A 56 20.80 -10.81 15.24
N GLY A 57 19.97 -9.98 15.89
CA GLY A 57 20.35 -8.65 16.38
C GLY A 57 20.40 -7.60 15.28
N THR A 58 19.76 -7.85 14.14
CA THR A 58 19.62 -6.86 13.06
C THR A 58 18.26 -6.20 13.15
N GLU A 59 18.23 -4.86 13.09
CA GLU A 59 16.95 -4.17 12.91
C GLU A 59 16.32 -4.58 11.57
N PRO A 60 15.08 -5.10 11.57
CA PRO A 60 14.40 -5.49 10.33
C PRO A 60 14.15 -4.24 9.50
N ARG A 61 14.89 -4.10 8.39
CA ARG A 61 14.70 -2.99 7.45
C ARG A 61 14.59 -3.54 6.03
N PRO A 62 13.52 -3.23 5.29
CA PRO A 62 13.43 -3.59 3.89
C PRO A 62 14.53 -2.85 3.12
N VAL A 63 15.53 -3.57 2.63
CA VAL A 63 16.63 -3.02 1.83
C VAL A 63 16.63 -3.71 0.48
N ALA A 64 16.66 -2.94 -0.61
CA ALA A 64 16.75 -3.49 -1.95
C ALA A 64 18.14 -4.15 -2.18
N PRO A 65 18.19 -5.36 -2.75
CA PRO A 65 19.47 -5.94 -3.15
C PRO A 65 20.11 -5.09 -4.25
N ALA A 66 21.43 -4.89 -4.20
CA ALA A 66 22.18 -4.13 -5.21
C ALA A 66 22.07 -4.75 -6.62
N THR A 67 21.83 -6.06 -6.69
CA THR A 67 21.53 -6.79 -7.92
C THR A 67 20.25 -7.59 -7.70
N PRO A 68 19.16 -7.33 -8.43
CA PRO A 68 17.96 -8.15 -8.30
C PRO A 68 18.28 -9.58 -8.75
N PRO A 69 17.82 -10.61 -8.00
CA PRO A 69 17.98 -11.98 -8.44
C PRO A 69 17.28 -12.16 -9.78
N ALA A 70 17.96 -12.80 -10.74
CA ALA A 70 17.39 -13.11 -12.05
C ALA A 70 16.27 -14.15 -11.90
N SER A 71 15.06 -13.71 -11.55
CA SER A 71 13.88 -14.56 -11.55
C SER A 71 13.31 -14.56 -12.96
N ALA A 72 13.60 -15.61 -13.73
CA ALA A 72 12.97 -15.79 -15.03
C ALA A 72 11.44 -15.78 -14.88
N PRO A 73 10.69 -15.01 -15.68
CA PRO A 73 9.24 -15.09 -15.68
C PRO A 73 8.83 -16.48 -16.19
N ILE A 74 8.29 -17.32 -15.32
CA ILE A 74 7.65 -18.57 -15.74
C ILE A 74 6.22 -18.22 -16.11
N ALA A 75 5.84 -18.53 -17.35
CA ALA A 75 4.49 -18.34 -17.83
C ALA A 75 3.50 -19.15 -16.95
N PRO A 76 2.39 -18.55 -16.49
CA PRO A 76 1.34 -19.30 -15.80
C PRO A 76 0.83 -20.46 -16.68
N PRO A 77 0.18 -21.48 -16.09
CA PRO A 77 -0.45 -22.55 -16.87
C PRO A 77 -1.33 -21.96 -17.98
N GLN A 78 -1.12 -22.39 -19.23
CA GLN A 78 -1.68 -21.76 -20.43
C GLN A 78 -3.21 -21.58 -20.35
N ALA A 79 -3.92 -22.56 -19.77
CA ALA A 79 -5.37 -22.48 -19.60
C ALA A 79 -5.82 -21.35 -18.66
N ARG A 80 -5.10 -21.13 -17.54
CA ARG A 80 -5.43 -20.04 -16.60
C ARG A 80 -4.98 -18.69 -17.18
N ALA A 81 -3.84 -18.66 -17.87
CA ALA A 81 -3.35 -17.47 -18.57
C ALA A 81 -4.40 -16.98 -19.59
N GLY A 82 -5.02 -17.90 -20.34
CA GLY A 82 -6.11 -17.58 -21.27
C GLY A 82 -7.31 -16.95 -20.57
N ARG A 83 -7.80 -17.55 -19.47
CA ARG A 83 -8.92 -17.01 -18.70
C ARG A 83 -8.62 -15.62 -18.13
N THR A 84 -7.46 -15.43 -17.52
CA THR A 84 -7.06 -14.12 -16.98
C THR A 84 -6.95 -13.06 -18.09
N ALA A 85 -6.39 -13.41 -19.24
CA ALA A 85 -6.33 -12.49 -20.38
C ALA A 85 -7.72 -12.13 -20.92
N GLU A 86 -8.67 -13.08 -20.90
CA GLU A 86 -10.06 -12.86 -21.26
C GLU A 86 -10.78 -11.96 -20.24
N ASP A 87 -10.63 -12.23 -18.95
CA ASP A 87 -11.17 -11.41 -17.86
C ASP A 87 -10.67 -9.94 -17.96
N GLU A 88 -9.38 -9.75 -18.25
CA GLU A 88 -8.77 -8.43 -18.47
C GLU A 88 -9.32 -7.72 -19.71
N ARG A 89 -9.52 -8.45 -20.81
CA ARG A 89 -10.12 -7.88 -22.04
C ARG A 89 -11.57 -7.46 -21.80
N PHE A 90 -12.35 -8.28 -21.11
CA PHE A 90 -13.73 -7.95 -20.74
C PHE A 90 -13.76 -6.72 -19.84
N LEU A 91 -12.84 -6.61 -18.87
CA LEU A 91 -12.73 -5.41 -18.06
C LEU A 91 -12.50 -4.19 -18.94
N LEU A 92 -11.48 -4.20 -19.80
CA LEU A 92 -11.18 -3.08 -20.68
C LEU A 92 -12.35 -2.71 -21.59
N ALA A 93 -13.09 -3.70 -22.11
CA ALA A 93 -14.27 -3.49 -22.93
C ALA A 93 -15.42 -2.82 -22.15
N VAL A 94 -15.74 -3.31 -20.94
CA VAL A 94 -16.75 -2.66 -20.06
C VAL A 94 -16.38 -1.21 -19.77
N LEU A 95 -15.10 -0.95 -19.53
CA LEU A 95 -14.61 0.38 -19.21
C LEU A 95 -14.62 1.33 -20.42
N ALA A 96 -14.42 0.81 -21.62
CA ALA A 96 -14.57 1.56 -22.86
C ALA A 96 -16.04 1.87 -23.18
N GLU A 97 -16.93 0.89 -22.99
CA GLU A 97 -18.38 1.04 -23.19
C GLU A 97 -19.01 2.02 -22.19
N ARG A 98 -18.57 1.94 -20.93
CA ARG A 98 -19.14 2.69 -19.80
C ARG A 98 -18.04 3.46 -19.07
N PRO A 99 -17.63 4.64 -19.57
CA PRO A 99 -16.56 5.42 -18.95
C PRO A 99 -16.77 5.72 -17.47
N LYS A 100 -18.02 5.91 -17.03
CA LYS A 100 -18.36 6.13 -15.60
C LYS A 100 -17.96 4.96 -14.69
N ALA A 101 -17.87 3.74 -15.22
CA ALA A 101 -17.42 2.57 -14.47
C ALA A 101 -15.93 2.65 -14.09
N MET A 102 -15.16 3.61 -14.64
CA MET A 102 -13.82 3.95 -14.13
C MET A 102 -13.82 4.29 -12.65
N ASP A 103 -14.84 5.00 -12.18
CA ASP A 103 -14.89 5.50 -10.81
C ASP A 103 -14.98 4.34 -9.80
N GLU A 104 -15.49 3.18 -10.22
CA GLU A 104 -15.57 1.95 -9.42
C GLU A 104 -14.19 1.32 -9.17
N VAL A 105 -13.26 1.44 -10.12
CA VAL A 105 -11.99 0.68 -10.12
C VAL A 105 -10.74 1.54 -9.88
N VAL A 106 -10.76 2.82 -10.25
CA VAL A 106 -9.56 3.70 -10.22
C VAL A 106 -8.97 3.89 -8.82
N GLY A 107 -9.79 3.74 -7.78
CA GLY A 107 -9.34 3.87 -6.38
C GLY A 107 -8.26 2.85 -6.00
N TRP A 108 -8.38 1.61 -6.48
CA TRP A 108 -7.60 0.47 -6.00
C TRP A 108 -6.88 -0.32 -7.10
N LEU A 109 -7.40 -0.35 -8.33
CA LEU A 109 -6.76 -1.04 -9.45
C LEU A 109 -5.66 -0.18 -10.08
N ARG A 110 -4.55 -0.79 -10.49
CA ARG A 110 -3.41 -0.12 -11.13
C ARG A 110 -3.02 -0.85 -12.41
N PRO A 111 -2.37 -0.14 -13.37
CA PRO A 111 -1.85 -0.75 -14.59
C PRO A 111 -0.95 -1.99 -14.37
N GLY A 112 -0.23 -2.05 -13.24
CA GLY A 112 0.65 -3.18 -12.92
C GLY A 112 -0.07 -4.45 -12.45
N ASP A 113 -1.37 -4.38 -12.18
CA ASP A 113 -2.16 -5.54 -11.74
C ASP A 113 -2.58 -6.45 -12.90
N PHE A 114 -2.53 -5.94 -14.13
CA PHE A 114 -2.76 -6.72 -15.34
C PHE A 114 -1.58 -7.69 -15.55
N ALA A 115 -1.91 -8.94 -15.88
CA ALA A 115 -0.95 -9.96 -16.26
C ALA A 115 -0.34 -9.68 -17.64
N ASP A 116 -1.14 -9.16 -18.57
CA ASP A 116 -0.64 -8.66 -19.86
C ASP A 116 -0.24 -7.17 -19.74
N PRO A 117 1.05 -6.83 -19.95
CA PRO A 117 1.51 -5.45 -19.94
C PRO A 117 0.75 -4.56 -20.95
N ALA A 118 0.32 -5.12 -22.09
CA ALA A 118 -0.45 -4.39 -23.09
C ALA A 118 -1.80 -3.94 -22.52
N HIS A 119 -2.53 -4.86 -21.86
CA HIS A 119 -3.79 -4.53 -21.18
C HIS A 119 -3.59 -3.48 -20.08
N GLY A 120 -2.51 -3.57 -19.31
CA GLY A 120 -2.16 -2.57 -18.31
C GLY A 120 -1.92 -1.17 -18.90
N GLN A 121 -1.26 -1.08 -20.06
CA GLN A 121 -1.09 0.20 -20.75
C GLN A 121 -2.40 0.73 -21.32
N LEU A 122 -3.27 -0.15 -21.83
CA LEU A 122 -4.60 0.23 -22.31
C LEU A 122 -5.48 0.77 -21.18
N TYR A 123 -5.47 0.11 -20.02
CA TYR A 123 -6.11 0.63 -18.80
C TYR A 123 -5.59 2.01 -18.44
N ARG A 124 -4.28 2.23 -18.56
CA ARG A 124 -3.65 3.54 -18.31
C ARG A 124 -4.12 4.61 -19.30
N CYS A 125 -4.30 4.27 -20.57
CA CYS A 125 -4.86 5.17 -21.58
C CYS A 125 -6.32 5.52 -21.26
N LEU A 126 -7.16 4.53 -20.95
CA LEU A 126 -8.55 4.74 -20.55
C LEU A 126 -8.66 5.67 -19.33
N GLY A 127 -7.86 5.43 -18.30
CA GLY A 127 -7.83 6.27 -17.10
C GLY A 127 -7.38 7.71 -17.40
N ALA A 128 -6.47 7.92 -18.35
CA ALA A 128 -6.02 9.26 -18.74
C ALA A 128 -7.08 10.03 -19.54
N LEU A 129 -7.84 9.35 -20.40
CA LEU A 129 -8.99 9.94 -21.10
C LEU A 129 -10.09 10.30 -20.11
N HIS A 130 -10.44 9.38 -19.21
CA HIS A 130 -11.44 9.60 -18.16
C HIS A 130 -11.08 10.77 -17.25
N HIS A 131 -9.83 10.83 -16.79
CA HIS A 131 -9.37 11.93 -15.93
C HIS A 131 -9.46 13.31 -16.61
N ARG A 132 -9.28 13.36 -17.93
CA ARG A 132 -9.44 14.59 -18.73
C ARG A 132 -10.89 14.89 -19.13
N GLY A 133 -11.82 13.97 -18.88
CA GLY A 133 -13.19 14.07 -19.36
C GLY A 133 -13.30 13.99 -20.89
N GLU A 134 -12.30 13.42 -21.56
CA GLU A 134 -12.34 13.18 -23.00
C GLU A 134 -13.24 11.97 -23.30
N PRO A 135 -13.96 11.97 -24.44
CA PRO A 135 -14.73 10.80 -24.84
C PRO A 135 -13.81 9.58 -24.99
N ILE A 136 -14.33 8.41 -24.62
CA ILE A 136 -13.63 7.14 -24.79
C ILE A 136 -14.24 6.45 -26.00
N ASP A 137 -13.53 6.52 -27.12
CA ASP A 137 -13.85 5.85 -28.38
C ASP A 137 -12.55 5.32 -29.01
N TRP A 138 -12.70 4.54 -30.09
CA TRP A 138 -11.55 3.95 -30.79
C TRP A 138 -10.51 4.99 -31.23
N VAL A 139 -10.95 6.14 -31.77
CA VAL A 139 -10.05 7.16 -32.32
C VAL A 139 -9.28 7.86 -31.20
N THR A 140 -9.96 8.20 -30.10
CA THR A 140 -9.34 8.82 -28.93
C THR A 140 -8.38 7.87 -28.23
N LEU A 141 -8.74 6.59 -28.09
CA LEU A 141 -7.86 5.58 -27.49
C LEU A 141 -6.63 5.30 -28.35
N LEU A 142 -6.80 5.20 -29.68
CA LEU A 142 -5.69 5.07 -30.63
C LEU A 142 -4.74 6.27 -30.56
N TRP A 143 -5.28 7.49 -30.51
CA TRP A 143 -4.49 8.70 -30.38
C TRP A 143 -3.68 8.73 -29.07
N GLU A 144 -4.29 8.36 -27.95
CA GLU A 144 -3.60 8.31 -26.66
C GLU A 144 -2.51 7.22 -26.63
N ALA A 145 -2.78 6.06 -27.25
CA ALA A 145 -1.79 4.99 -27.38
C ALA A 145 -0.59 5.40 -28.25
N GLN A 146 -0.83 6.06 -29.38
CA GLN A 146 0.20 6.60 -30.26
C GLN A 146 1.05 7.66 -29.54
N ARG A 147 0.40 8.59 -28.84
CA ARG A 147 1.09 9.66 -28.08
C ARG A 147 2.05 9.11 -27.03
N ARG A 148 1.76 7.93 -26.49
CA ARG A 148 2.58 7.22 -25.50
C ARG A 148 3.64 6.31 -26.12
N GLY A 149 3.71 6.22 -27.45
CA GLY A 149 4.65 5.34 -28.15
C GLY A 149 4.26 3.85 -28.14
N LEU A 150 3.07 3.49 -27.64
CA LEU A 150 2.68 2.08 -27.45
C LEU A 150 2.58 1.29 -28.76
N LEU A 151 2.16 1.96 -29.83
CA LEU A 151 2.10 1.38 -31.18
C LEU A 151 3.49 1.31 -31.82
N ALA A 152 4.33 2.32 -31.61
CA ALA A 152 5.69 2.39 -32.15
C ALA A 152 6.60 1.31 -31.54
N ASP A 153 6.47 1.09 -30.24
CA ASP A 153 7.22 0.09 -29.49
C ASP A 153 6.63 -1.33 -29.63
N GLY A 154 5.50 -1.47 -30.36
CA GLY A 154 4.81 -2.75 -30.56
C GLY A 154 4.19 -3.34 -29.28
N THR A 155 4.04 -2.54 -28.22
CA THR A 155 3.45 -2.98 -26.95
C THR A 155 1.96 -3.25 -27.09
N VAL A 156 1.27 -2.49 -27.94
CA VAL A 156 -0.15 -2.63 -28.23
C VAL A 156 -0.32 -2.72 -29.74
N SER A 157 -1.17 -3.64 -30.21
CA SER A 157 -1.60 -3.69 -31.60
C SER A 157 -2.90 -2.90 -31.82
N SER A 158 -3.05 -2.31 -33.00
CA SER A 158 -4.32 -1.74 -33.45
C SER A 158 -5.47 -2.74 -33.33
N ASP A 159 -5.25 -4.02 -33.64
CA ASP A 159 -6.30 -5.04 -33.54
C ASP A 159 -6.78 -5.25 -32.08
N GLN A 160 -5.88 -5.12 -31.10
CA GLN A 160 -6.24 -5.24 -29.69
C GLN A 160 -7.11 -4.08 -29.22
N LEU A 161 -6.76 -2.86 -29.65
CA LEU A 161 -7.56 -1.68 -29.40
C LEU A 161 -8.98 -1.85 -30.01
N THR A 162 -9.09 -2.47 -31.20
CA THR A 162 -10.37 -2.60 -31.91
C THR A 162 -11.23 -3.61 -31.17
N ALA A 163 -10.62 -4.73 -30.78
CA ALA A 163 -11.28 -5.75 -29.98
C ALA A 163 -11.82 -5.23 -28.63
N ILE A 164 -11.18 -4.22 -28.04
CA ILE A 164 -11.66 -3.59 -26.79
C ILE A 164 -12.82 -2.63 -27.07
N CYS A 165 -12.72 -1.80 -28.11
CA CYS A 165 -13.75 -0.82 -28.43
C CYS A 165 -15.02 -1.46 -29.02
N ASP A 166 -14.87 -2.52 -29.81
CA ASP A 166 -15.99 -3.27 -30.41
C ASP A 166 -16.49 -4.39 -29.48
N GLY A 167 -15.75 -4.68 -28.41
CA GLY A 167 -16.09 -5.69 -27.44
C GLY A 167 -17.20 -5.23 -26.50
N VAL A 168 -18.08 -6.17 -26.13
CA VAL A 168 -19.00 -6.01 -24.99
C VAL A 168 -18.54 -6.96 -23.91
N GLY A 169 -18.10 -6.43 -22.77
CA GLY A 169 -17.68 -7.24 -21.64
C GLY A 169 -18.90 -7.65 -20.78
N PRO A 170 -19.04 -8.93 -20.41
CA PRO A 170 -20.09 -9.35 -19.48
C PRO A 170 -19.73 -8.97 -18.04
N GLY A 171 -20.70 -8.44 -17.28
CA GLY A 171 -20.57 -8.18 -15.85
C GLY A 171 -20.41 -6.70 -15.47
N SER A 172 -20.03 -6.45 -14.22
CA SER A 172 -19.70 -5.12 -13.70
C SER A 172 -18.19 -4.89 -13.73
N ALA A 173 -17.77 -3.63 -13.82
CA ALA A 173 -16.36 -3.25 -13.78
C ALA A 173 -15.74 -3.60 -12.43
N GLU A 174 -16.48 -3.40 -11.33
CA GLU A 174 -16.08 -3.83 -10.00
C GLU A 174 -15.74 -5.32 -9.93
N TRP A 175 -16.64 -6.20 -10.39
CA TRP A 175 -16.43 -7.66 -10.32
C TRP A 175 -15.27 -8.14 -11.19
N LEU A 176 -15.17 -7.63 -12.42
CA LEU A 176 -14.05 -7.95 -13.32
C LEU A 176 -12.72 -7.42 -12.77
N GLY A 177 -12.72 -6.21 -12.20
CA GLY A 177 -11.55 -5.63 -11.55
C GLY A 177 -11.12 -6.45 -10.33
N GLU A 178 -12.08 -6.98 -9.56
CA GLU A 178 -11.80 -7.85 -8.42
C GLU A 178 -11.06 -9.12 -8.88
N LEU A 179 -11.50 -9.73 -9.98
CA LEU A 179 -10.86 -10.91 -10.55
C LEU A 179 -9.42 -10.63 -11.02
N VAL A 180 -9.19 -9.48 -11.64
CA VAL A 180 -7.83 -9.00 -12.00
C VAL A 180 -6.98 -8.80 -10.74
N MET A 181 -7.54 -8.25 -9.67
CA MET A 181 -6.80 -8.07 -8.42
C MET A 181 -6.45 -9.40 -7.73
N ARG A 182 -7.35 -10.39 -7.70
CA ARG A 182 -7.03 -11.72 -7.16
C ARG A 182 -5.87 -12.36 -7.94
N SER A 183 -5.89 -12.22 -9.27
CA SER A 183 -4.78 -12.65 -10.13
C SER A 183 -3.48 -11.88 -9.84
N SER A 184 -3.57 -10.56 -9.61
CA SER A 184 -2.42 -9.73 -9.22
C SER A 184 -1.81 -10.17 -7.88
N VAL A 185 -2.63 -10.43 -6.86
CA VAL A 185 -2.18 -10.91 -5.53
C VAL A 185 -1.42 -12.22 -5.67
N THR A 186 -2.01 -13.23 -6.30
CA THR A 186 -1.40 -14.56 -6.43
C THR A 186 -0.14 -14.53 -7.29
N ARG A 187 -0.13 -13.76 -8.38
CA ARG A 187 1.04 -13.55 -9.25
C ARG A 187 2.17 -12.85 -8.51
N THR A 188 1.86 -11.81 -7.73
CA THR A 188 2.84 -11.06 -6.94
C THR A 188 3.40 -11.92 -5.81
N ALA A 189 2.56 -12.72 -5.13
CA ALA A 189 3.00 -13.67 -4.12
C ALA A 189 3.94 -14.74 -4.71
N ALA A 190 3.57 -15.35 -5.84
CA ALA A 190 4.40 -16.33 -6.52
C ALA A 190 5.74 -15.75 -6.99
N THR A 191 5.78 -14.46 -7.36
CA THR A 191 7.00 -13.75 -7.77
C THR A 191 7.89 -13.42 -6.57
N SER A 192 7.32 -12.87 -5.50
CA SER A 192 8.00 -12.55 -4.25
C SER A 192 8.63 -13.82 -3.64
N ALA A 193 7.87 -14.91 -3.58
CA ALA A 193 8.35 -16.20 -3.08
C ALA A 193 9.56 -16.75 -3.85
N ARG A 194 9.55 -16.62 -5.19
CA ARG A 194 10.69 -17.04 -6.02
C ARG A 194 11.91 -16.17 -5.80
N ALA A 195 11.72 -14.85 -5.69
CA ALA A 195 12.81 -13.93 -5.40
C ALA A 195 13.45 -14.24 -4.03
N ILE A 196 12.64 -14.46 -2.99
CA ILE A 196 13.11 -14.83 -1.65
C ILE A 196 13.84 -16.18 -1.67
N ARG A 197 13.31 -17.16 -2.40
CA ARG A 197 13.97 -18.46 -2.56
C ARG A 197 15.34 -18.32 -3.22
N ALA A 198 15.43 -17.55 -4.31
CA ALA A 198 16.72 -17.32 -5.00
C ALA A 198 17.74 -16.59 -4.09
N LEU A 199 17.29 -15.67 -3.24
CA LEU A 199 18.12 -15.05 -2.22
C LEU A 199 18.59 -16.07 -1.18
N ALA A 200 17.70 -16.95 -0.72
CA ALA A 200 18.03 -17.95 0.30
C ALA A 200 18.94 -19.08 -0.22
N GLU A 201 18.87 -19.41 -1.51
CA GLU A 201 19.77 -20.37 -2.16
C GLU A 201 21.19 -19.82 -2.38
N ASN A 202 21.37 -18.50 -2.31
CA ASN A 202 22.69 -17.88 -2.40
C ASN A 202 23.41 -17.92 -1.05
N GLU A 203 24.16 -18.99 -0.78
CA GLU A 203 24.93 -19.19 0.45
C GLU A 203 26.02 -18.12 0.70
N ALA A 204 26.37 -17.31 -0.31
CA ALA A 204 27.33 -16.21 -0.13
C ALA A 204 26.70 -14.97 0.54
N LEU A 205 25.37 -14.89 0.65
CA LEU A 205 24.69 -13.79 1.33
C LEU A 205 24.77 -13.94 2.85
N ALA A 206 25.18 -12.87 3.53
CA ALA A 206 25.11 -12.83 4.99
C ALA A 206 23.64 -12.89 5.47
N PRO A 207 23.33 -13.58 6.58
CA PRO A 207 21.94 -13.77 7.02
C PRO A 207 21.17 -12.46 7.25
N GLY A 208 21.82 -11.43 7.80
CA GLY A 208 21.19 -10.12 7.97
C GLY A 208 20.82 -9.45 6.65
N GLN A 209 21.63 -9.63 5.60
CA GLN A 209 21.31 -9.14 4.26
C GLN A 209 20.20 -9.97 3.62
N LEU A 210 20.24 -11.29 3.78
CA LEU A 210 19.17 -12.18 3.32
C LEU A 210 17.82 -11.76 3.91
N ILE A 211 17.76 -11.53 5.22
CA ILE A 211 16.52 -11.13 5.91
C ILE A 211 16.01 -9.79 5.37
N ASN A 212 16.86 -8.78 5.27
CA ASN A 212 16.47 -7.45 4.79
C ASN A 212 16.05 -7.45 3.31
N HIS A 213 16.74 -8.20 2.46
CA HIS A 213 16.37 -8.36 1.05
C HIS A 213 15.07 -9.16 0.91
N ALA A 214 14.84 -10.17 1.74
CA ALA A 214 13.61 -10.95 1.74
C ALA A 214 12.40 -10.12 2.19
N LEU A 215 12.55 -9.27 3.22
CA LEU A 215 11.53 -8.30 3.64
C LEU A 215 11.23 -7.31 2.51
N HIS A 216 12.25 -6.80 1.82
CA HIS A 216 12.04 -5.95 0.65
C HIS A 216 11.30 -6.67 -0.48
N ALA A 217 11.62 -7.94 -0.72
CA ALA A 217 10.94 -8.75 -1.74
C ALA A 217 9.46 -9.03 -1.43
N LEU A 218 9.02 -8.93 -0.16
CA LEU A 218 7.60 -8.99 0.21
C LEU A 218 6.85 -7.66 0.01
N GLY A 219 7.56 -6.53 -0.06
CA GLY A 219 6.95 -5.20 -0.18
C GLY A 219 5.91 -5.06 -1.29
N PRO A 220 6.18 -5.51 -2.54
CA PRO A 220 5.20 -5.47 -3.61
C PRO A 220 3.92 -6.25 -3.29
N LEU A 221 4.02 -7.38 -2.58
CA LEU A 221 2.85 -8.15 -2.16
C LEU A 221 2.04 -7.41 -1.10
N ASP A 222 2.70 -6.74 -0.15
CA ASP A 222 2.04 -5.95 0.88
C ASP A 222 1.29 -4.74 0.29
N GLU A 223 1.85 -4.10 -0.74
CA GLU A 223 1.20 -3.02 -1.49
C GLU A 223 -0.07 -3.51 -2.20
N VAL A 224 -0.01 -4.64 -2.91
CA VAL A 224 -1.18 -5.23 -3.58
C VAL A 224 -2.21 -5.69 -2.55
N ARG A 225 -1.79 -6.29 -1.42
CA ARG A 225 -2.69 -6.69 -0.32
C ARG A 225 -3.46 -5.50 0.24
N THR A 226 -2.78 -4.39 0.50
CA THR A 226 -3.42 -3.18 1.05
C THR A 226 -4.51 -2.65 0.11
N ARG A 227 -4.24 -2.65 -1.21
CA ARG A 227 -5.22 -2.24 -2.22
C ARG A 227 -6.37 -3.24 -2.35
N TRP A 228 -6.08 -4.53 -2.29
CA TRP A 228 -7.08 -5.60 -2.25
C TRP A 228 -8.04 -5.45 -1.06
N GLN A 229 -7.51 -5.17 0.13
CA GLN A 229 -8.32 -4.94 1.33
C GLN A 229 -9.17 -3.68 1.23
N ALA A 230 -8.61 -2.59 0.68
CA ALA A 230 -9.34 -1.35 0.44
C ALA A 230 -10.51 -1.54 -0.56
N ALA A 231 -10.33 -2.41 -1.56
CA ALA A 231 -11.39 -2.76 -2.51
C ALA A 231 -12.50 -3.61 -1.87
N ASN A 232 -12.14 -4.58 -1.01
CA ASN A 232 -13.08 -5.55 -0.42
C ASN A 232 -13.68 -5.13 0.93
N GLY A 233 -13.45 -3.89 1.36
CA GLY A 233 -14.12 -3.32 2.54
C GLY A 233 -13.77 -3.97 3.88
N LEU A 234 -12.70 -4.76 3.98
CA LEU A 234 -12.15 -5.14 5.29
C LEU A 234 -11.43 -3.90 5.82
N PRO A 235 -11.95 -3.21 6.86
CA PRO A 235 -11.24 -2.10 7.44
C PRO A 235 -9.96 -2.68 8.02
N THR A 236 -8.82 -2.35 7.42
CA THR A 236 -7.59 -2.31 8.18
C THR A 236 -7.93 -1.44 9.37
N SER A 237 -7.83 -2.02 10.56
CA SER A 237 -7.91 -1.26 11.79
C SER A 237 -6.83 -0.20 11.67
N THR A 238 -7.22 0.99 11.23
CA THR A 238 -6.53 2.21 11.57
C THR A 238 -6.37 2.10 13.09
N PRO A 239 -5.16 2.20 13.66
CA PRO A 239 -5.08 2.37 15.09
C PRO A 239 -5.86 3.65 15.36
N THR A 240 -7.09 3.49 15.82
CA THR A 240 -7.95 4.56 16.29
C THR A 240 -7.08 5.34 17.24
N ALA A 241 -6.63 6.52 16.81
CA ALA A 241 -6.06 7.49 17.72
C ALA A 241 -7.06 7.56 18.88
N PRO A 242 -6.65 7.30 20.14
CA PRO A 242 -7.58 7.17 21.23
C PRO A 242 -8.43 8.44 21.25
N ALA A 243 -9.72 8.28 20.96
CA ALA A 243 -10.67 9.36 21.15
C ALA A 243 -10.49 9.84 22.59
N PRO A 244 -10.35 11.15 22.84
CA PRO A 244 -10.28 11.64 24.20
C PRO A 244 -11.53 11.14 24.93
N SER A 245 -11.31 10.33 25.95
CA SER A 245 -12.34 9.80 26.81
C SER A 245 -13.06 10.97 27.46
N SER A 246 -14.23 11.32 26.94
CA SER A 246 -15.20 12.17 27.63
C SER A 246 -15.85 11.39 28.77
N ASN A 247 -15.05 11.02 29.77
CA ASN A 247 -15.51 10.52 31.05
C ASN A 247 -14.99 11.42 32.19
N GLY A 248 -15.07 12.74 31.97
CA GLY A 248 -15.05 13.72 33.04
C GLY A 248 -16.48 13.96 33.54
N PRO A 249 -16.74 14.03 34.87
CA PRO A 249 -18.07 14.33 35.39
C PRO A 249 -18.50 15.76 34.98
N PRO A 250 -19.81 16.01 34.79
CA PRO A 250 -20.31 17.26 34.21
C PRO A 250 -19.94 18.50 35.05
N PRO A 251 -19.68 19.66 34.42
CA PRO A 251 -19.17 20.89 35.06
C PRO A 251 -20.12 21.50 36.10
N ALA A 252 -21.36 21.03 36.19
CA ALA A 252 -22.34 21.46 37.19
C ALA A 252 -22.03 21.00 38.63
N ARG A 253 -21.17 19.98 38.84
CA ARG A 253 -20.79 19.51 40.19
C ARG A 253 -19.52 20.16 40.74
N VAL A 254 -18.71 20.81 39.91
CA VAL A 254 -17.48 21.49 40.35
C VAL A 254 -17.80 22.84 41.00
N HIS A 255 -18.85 23.54 40.55
CA HIS A 255 -19.31 24.79 41.18
C HIS A 255 -19.94 24.58 42.57
N ALA A 256 -20.54 23.41 42.85
CA ALA A 256 -21.10 23.10 44.17
C ALA A 256 -20.04 22.67 45.20
N ALA A 257 -18.88 22.19 44.76
CA ALA A 257 -17.78 21.81 45.64
C ALA A 257 -16.90 23.01 46.06
N LEU A 258 -16.76 24.02 45.20
CA LEU A 258 -15.99 25.25 45.49
C LEU A 258 -16.73 26.25 46.40
N ALA A 259 -18.05 26.15 46.55
CA ALA A 259 -18.83 27.02 47.45
C ALA A 259 -18.79 26.60 48.94
N ARG A 260 -18.27 25.41 49.26
CA ARG A 260 -18.22 24.89 50.65
C ARG A 260 -16.86 25.00 51.35
N SER A 261 -15.87 25.58 50.68
CA SER A 261 -14.50 25.75 51.20
C SER A 261 -14.04 27.19 51.08
N ALA A 262 -14.76 28.14 51.68
CA ALA A 262 -14.26 29.49 51.90
C ALA A 262 -13.63 29.57 53.30
N PRO A 263 -12.33 29.91 53.44
CA PRO A 263 -11.72 30.23 54.72
C PRO A 263 -12.24 31.58 55.23
N ARG A 264 -12.49 31.63 56.54
CA ARG A 264 -12.91 32.78 57.34
C ARG A 264 -11.96 33.99 57.15
N PRO A 265 -12.45 35.22 56.94
CA PRO A 265 -11.58 36.38 56.84
C PRO A 265 -11.00 36.76 58.22
N VAL A 266 -9.69 36.96 58.27
CA VAL A 266 -8.99 37.59 59.40
C VAL A 266 -9.07 39.11 59.21
N SER A 267 -9.54 39.79 60.25
CA SER A 267 -9.67 41.24 60.33
C SER A 267 -8.30 41.96 60.25
N PRO A 268 -8.16 43.05 59.47
CA PRO A 268 -7.05 43.98 59.65
C PRO A 268 -7.42 45.12 60.63
N PRO A 269 -6.46 45.67 61.39
CA PRO A 269 -6.71 46.81 62.28
C PRO A 269 -6.68 48.17 61.55
N SER A 270 -7.57 49.05 62.02
CA SER A 270 -7.69 50.51 61.93
C SER A 270 -6.76 51.36 61.05
N ALA A 271 -7.40 52.11 60.13
CA ALA A 271 -7.44 53.59 59.99
C ALA A 271 -6.26 54.40 60.61
N ARG A 272 -5.67 55.45 60.02
CA ARG A 272 -6.13 56.47 59.05
C ARG A 272 -4.92 57.44 58.74
N PRO A 273 -5.06 58.60 58.06
CA PRO A 273 -4.45 58.86 56.75
C PRO A 273 -3.45 60.04 56.72
N SER A 274 -2.77 60.24 55.59
CA SER A 274 -2.22 61.52 55.06
C SER A 274 -1.38 61.18 53.82
N SER A 275 -1.24 61.96 52.76
CA SER A 275 -1.79 63.24 52.31
C SER A 275 -1.19 63.47 50.91
N ALA A 276 -2.05 63.74 49.93
CA ALA A 276 -1.87 64.59 48.75
C ALA A 276 -0.69 64.38 47.75
N PRO A 277 -0.88 64.85 46.49
CA PRO A 277 -0.09 64.46 45.31
C PRO A 277 0.88 65.57 44.88
N HIS A 278 1.73 65.33 43.85
CA HIS A 278 2.04 66.26 42.75
C HIS A 278 3.13 65.68 41.79
N PRO A 279 3.29 66.23 40.55
CA PRO A 279 3.32 65.43 39.34
C PRO A 279 4.59 65.59 38.48
N ALA A 280 4.58 64.86 37.36
CA ALA A 280 5.18 65.18 36.06
C ALA A 280 6.72 65.25 35.96
N VAL A 281 7.26 64.66 34.90
CA VAL A 281 7.91 65.38 33.79
C VAL A 281 8.25 64.36 32.69
N ALA A 282 7.76 64.66 31.50
CA ALA A 282 8.13 64.01 30.24
C ALA A 282 9.50 64.51 29.75
N ARG A 283 10.28 63.68 29.06
CA ARG A 283 11.21 64.15 28.03
C ARG A 283 11.41 63.13 26.88
N PRO A 284 11.70 63.60 25.66
CA PRO A 284 11.46 62.90 24.39
C PRO A 284 12.77 62.35 23.76
N PRO A 285 12.73 61.73 22.56
CA PRO A 285 13.84 60.93 22.04
C PRO A 285 14.79 61.76 21.16
N SER A 286 16.08 61.42 21.20
CA SER A 286 17.10 61.94 20.29
C SER A 286 17.50 60.87 19.26
N ARG A 287 17.16 61.12 17.99
CA ARG A 287 17.86 60.59 16.80
C ARG A 287 19.03 61.52 16.47
N GLY A 288 20.13 60.97 15.94
CA GLY A 288 21.16 61.78 15.28
C GLY A 288 22.36 60.96 14.82
N HIS A 289 22.56 60.94 13.50
CA HIS A 289 23.61 60.27 12.72
C HIS A 289 25.04 60.78 12.98
N GLY A 290 26.01 59.91 12.67
CA GLY A 290 27.43 60.21 12.45
C GLY A 290 28.15 58.94 12.04
#